data_AF-A0A357KM57-F1
#
_entry.id   AF-A0A357KM57-F1
#
_cell.length_a   1.000
_cell.length_b   1.000
_cell.length_c   1.000
_cell.angle_alpha   90.00
_cell.angle_beta   90.00
_cell.angle_gamma   90.00
#
_symmetry.space_group_name_H-M   'P 1'
#
loop_
_entity.id
_entity.type
_entity.pdbx_description
1 polymer ?
#
loop_
_entity_poly.entity_id
_entity_poly.type
_entity_poly.pdbx_seq_one_letter_code
_entity_poly.pdbx_strand_id
1 'polypeptide(L)'
;MARNQHAVIWTQISGKPQKMGDLLLSTDQSAFTYLPEYLETELPGFCLLGDNSLWQSDTVTYPISERIPVFPRLISLIPGNNPRNLQRRHYIDLLRAQQGREPAPGLDTEWRLLVTGGHGGIGHIDVFSDDITAQNWYQPNAHSQHELMLNASGNRSQLWGMLKHNVLDENVEFNPQIIEETLGPTPSVGGMIPKLLVSMNPNETAVNFYPPDTPDNTEVVLKIEPPEYSGLLDLEALCLDIHQQSGFDVPNYQRIDNDGLKFLAVERFDRQQGIRVPMESLFSVIAT
;
A
#
# COMPACT_ATOMS: atom_id res chain seq x y z
N MET A 1 -13.06 27.37 11.71
CA MET A 1 -12.58 26.40 12.72
C MET A 1 -11.80 25.35 11.97
N ALA A 2 -10.55 25.10 12.36
CA ALA A 2 -9.83 23.98 11.76
C ALA A 2 -10.56 22.68 12.14
N ARG A 3 -10.93 21.90 11.13
CA ARG A 3 -11.70 20.68 11.31
C ARG A 3 -10.71 19.58 11.68
N ASN A 4 -10.79 19.07 12.90
CA ASN A 4 -10.06 17.85 13.26
C ASN A 4 -10.49 16.76 12.27
N GLN A 5 -9.52 16.10 11.67
CA GLN A 5 -9.72 14.94 10.82
C GLN A 5 -9.66 13.69 11.69
N HIS A 6 -10.50 12.71 11.35
CA HIS A 6 -10.59 11.43 12.04
C HIS A 6 -10.42 10.31 11.02
N ALA A 7 -9.73 9.27 11.46
CA ALA A 7 -9.51 8.02 10.76
C ALA A 7 -9.49 6.89 11.77
N VAL A 8 -9.52 5.67 11.28
CA VAL A 8 -9.49 4.46 12.11
C VAL A 8 -8.37 3.55 11.66
N ILE A 9 -7.74 2.88 12.62
CA ILE A 9 -6.70 1.89 12.35
C ILE A 9 -7.29 0.51 12.58
N TRP A 10 -7.09 -0.37 11.61
CA TRP A 10 -7.56 -1.74 11.61
C TRP A 10 -6.40 -2.70 11.30
N THR A 11 -6.62 -3.97 11.60
CA THR A 11 -5.70 -5.07 11.32
C THR A 11 -6.45 -6.36 11.03
N GLN A 12 -5.77 -7.32 10.38
CA GLN A 12 -6.29 -8.66 10.09
C GLN A 12 -5.31 -9.77 10.51
N ILE A 13 -4.43 -9.51 11.48
CA ILE A 13 -3.39 -10.47 11.91
C ILE A 13 -3.92 -11.74 12.57
N SER A 14 -5.15 -11.72 13.08
CA SER A 14 -5.82 -12.91 13.59
C SER A 14 -6.51 -13.73 12.50
N GLY A 15 -6.42 -13.30 11.23
CA GLY A 15 -7.24 -13.78 10.11
C GLY A 15 -8.64 -13.16 10.07
N LYS A 16 -9.03 -12.36 11.08
CA LYS A 16 -10.29 -11.62 11.11
C LYS A 16 -10.02 -10.12 11.23
N PRO A 17 -10.79 -9.27 10.52
CA PRO A 17 -10.65 -7.82 10.65
C PRO A 17 -11.02 -7.35 12.05
N GLN A 18 -10.16 -6.53 12.65
CA GLN A 18 -10.36 -5.95 13.97
C GLN A 18 -9.94 -4.49 13.96
N LYS A 19 -10.82 -3.63 14.50
CA LYS A 19 -10.49 -2.23 14.77
C LYS A 19 -9.50 -2.19 15.93
N MET A 20 -8.37 -1.51 15.71
CA MET A 20 -7.31 -1.36 16.69
C MET A 20 -7.47 -0.08 17.51
N GLY A 21 -7.82 1.01 16.85
CA GLY A 21 -7.85 2.32 17.49
C GLY A 21 -8.34 3.43 16.59
N ASP A 22 -8.46 4.60 17.18
CA ASP A 22 -8.85 5.84 16.50
C ASP A 22 -7.63 6.75 16.30
N LEU A 23 -7.58 7.39 15.14
CA LEU A 23 -6.55 8.33 14.73
C LEU A 23 -7.20 9.70 14.58
N LEU A 24 -6.62 10.71 15.21
CA LEU A 24 -7.04 12.10 15.10
C LEU A 24 -5.90 12.95 14.55
N LEU A 25 -6.23 13.89 13.67
CA LEU A 25 -5.30 14.89 13.16
C LEU A 25 -5.91 16.29 13.37
N SER A 26 -5.24 17.11 14.18
CA SER A 26 -5.49 18.53 14.32
C SER A 26 -4.48 19.34 13.48
N THR A 27 -4.52 20.66 13.61
CA THR A 27 -3.58 21.56 12.91
C THR A 27 -2.13 21.43 13.37
N ASP A 28 -1.92 20.94 14.58
CA ASP A 28 -0.64 20.97 15.28
C ASP A 28 -0.22 19.59 15.82
N GLN A 29 -1.13 18.63 15.90
CA GLN A 29 -0.88 17.33 16.48
C GLN A 29 -1.64 16.20 15.77
N SER A 30 -1.04 15.02 15.77
CA SER A 30 -1.75 13.76 15.54
C SER A 30 -1.82 12.97 16.83
N ALA A 31 -2.93 12.28 17.06
CA ALA A 31 -3.15 11.46 18.24
C ALA A 31 -3.66 10.07 17.84
N PHE A 32 -3.20 9.04 18.54
CA PHE A 32 -3.71 7.68 18.42
C PHE A 32 -4.13 7.15 19.78
N THR A 33 -5.27 6.45 19.81
CA THR A 33 -5.81 5.82 21.02
C THR A 33 -6.27 4.41 20.67
N TYR A 34 -5.80 3.41 21.43
CA TYR A 34 -6.29 2.05 21.32
C TYR A 34 -7.74 1.93 21.78
N LEU A 35 -8.45 0.97 21.20
CA LEU A 35 -9.73 0.51 21.73
C LEU A 35 -9.52 -0.47 22.89
N PRO A 36 -10.31 -0.36 23.98
CA PRO A 36 -10.27 -1.33 25.07
C PRO A 36 -10.44 -2.77 24.58
N GLU A 37 -11.35 -3.00 23.63
CA GLU A 37 -11.62 -4.32 23.07
C GLU A 37 -10.42 -4.90 22.32
N TYR A 38 -9.57 -4.06 21.72
CA TYR A 38 -8.34 -4.52 21.05
C TYR A 38 -7.26 -4.88 22.07
N LEU A 39 -7.13 -4.10 23.14
CA LEU A 39 -6.16 -4.37 24.22
C LEU A 39 -6.40 -5.74 24.88
N GLU A 40 -7.67 -6.18 24.97
CA GLU A 40 -8.05 -7.50 25.50
C GLU A 40 -7.65 -8.68 24.60
N THR A 41 -7.27 -8.44 23.34
CA THR A 41 -6.96 -9.52 22.38
C THR A 41 -5.56 -10.10 22.56
N GLU A 42 -4.66 -9.38 23.25
CA GLU A 42 -3.22 -9.69 23.37
C GLU A 42 -2.50 -9.85 22.02
N LEU A 43 -3.11 -9.40 20.91
CA LEU A 43 -2.48 -9.40 19.60
C LEU A 43 -1.43 -8.28 19.50
N PRO A 44 -0.42 -8.42 18.62
CA PRO A 44 0.55 -7.36 18.35
C PRO A 44 -0.09 -5.99 18.15
N GLY A 45 0.52 -4.96 18.77
CA GLY A 45 0.04 -3.60 18.67
C GLY A 45 0.39 -2.90 17.35
N PHE A 46 0.17 -1.59 17.36
CA PHE A 46 0.32 -0.67 16.26
C PHE A 46 1.72 -0.66 15.64
N CYS A 47 2.76 -0.62 16.48
CA CYS A 47 4.16 -0.68 16.09
C CYS A 47 5.03 -1.15 17.26
N LEU A 48 6.31 -1.42 17.01
CA LEU A 48 7.27 -1.92 18.01
C LEU A 48 7.38 -1.00 19.23
N LEU A 49 7.37 0.32 19.03
CA LEU A 49 7.46 1.32 20.10
C LEU A 49 6.11 1.79 20.62
N GLY A 50 5.03 1.24 20.07
CA GLY A 50 3.66 1.58 20.40
C GLY A 50 2.80 0.35 20.57
N ASP A 51 3.39 -0.72 21.08
CA ASP A 51 2.69 -1.97 21.36
C ASP A 51 1.61 -1.76 22.44
N ASN A 52 0.60 -2.64 22.46
CA ASN A 52 -0.51 -2.56 23.41
C ASN A 52 -0.03 -2.58 24.88
N SER A 53 1.06 -3.30 25.16
CA SER A 53 1.67 -3.42 26.48
C SER A 53 2.32 -2.12 26.95
N LEU A 54 2.72 -1.26 26.01
CA LEU A 54 3.42 0.00 26.26
C LEU A 54 2.46 1.18 26.39
N TRP A 55 1.54 1.34 25.44
CA TRP A 55 0.64 2.50 25.40
C TRP A 55 -0.69 2.25 26.12
N GLN A 56 -1.14 1.00 26.23
CA GLN A 56 -2.37 0.64 26.94
C GLN A 56 -3.55 1.53 26.48
N SER A 57 -4.28 2.14 27.42
CA SER A 57 -5.39 3.06 27.13
C SER A 57 -4.98 4.52 26.97
N ASP A 58 -3.68 4.84 27.02
CA ASP A 58 -3.21 6.21 26.87
C ASP A 58 -3.39 6.69 25.42
N THR A 59 -3.74 7.96 25.29
CA THR A 59 -3.73 8.64 23.99
C THR A 59 -2.33 9.19 23.75
N VAL A 60 -1.67 8.68 22.71
CA VAL A 60 -0.31 9.10 22.35
C VAL A 60 -0.38 10.17 21.28
N THR A 61 0.30 11.29 21.51
CA THR A 61 0.27 12.46 20.64
C THR A 61 1.66 12.78 20.09
N TYR A 62 1.70 13.19 18.82
CA TYR A 62 2.91 13.70 18.16
C TYR A 62 2.64 15.05 17.50
N PRO A 63 3.61 15.98 17.52
CA PRO A 63 3.48 17.24 16.80
C PRO A 63 3.50 17.01 15.28
N ILE A 64 2.74 17.83 14.56
CA ILE A 64 2.68 17.81 13.10
C ILE A 64 3.58 18.88 12.53
N SER A 65 4.27 18.54 11.44
CA SER A 65 5.12 19.45 10.68
C SER A 65 5.12 19.09 9.20
N GLU A 66 5.70 19.93 8.35
CA GLU A 66 5.90 19.58 6.93
C GLU A 66 6.72 18.30 6.73
N ARG A 67 7.62 17.98 7.67
CA ARG A 67 8.45 16.76 7.61
C ARG A 67 7.68 15.53 8.10
N ILE A 68 6.73 15.72 9.01
CA ILE A 68 5.95 14.67 9.66
C ILE A 68 4.49 15.12 9.59
N PRO A 69 3.83 14.94 8.43
CA PRO A 69 2.48 15.45 8.18
C PRO A 69 1.40 14.53 8.75
N VAL A 70 1.74 13.35 9.24
CA VAL A 70 0.82 12.41 9.88
C VAL A 70 1.51 11.78 11.08
N PHE A 71 0.79 10.93 11.81
CA PHE A 71 1.38 10.17 12.91
C PHE A 71 2.66 9.46 12.44
N PRO A 72 3.82 9.64 13.11
CA PRO A 72 5.13 9.29 12.54
C PRO A 72 5.25 7.86 12.01
N ARG A 73 4.64 6.90 12.69
CA ARG A 73 4.65 5.46 12.32
C ARG A 73 3.86 5.13 11.06
N LEU A 74 2.96 6.03 10.63
CA LEU A 74 2.16 5.88 9.42
C LEU A 74 2.85 6.46 8.19
N ILE A 75 3.97 7.17 8.34
CA ILE A 75 4.62 7.86 7.21
C ILE A 75 5.07 6.88 6.11
N SER A 76 5.41 5.64 6.47
CA SER A 76 5.78 4.60 5.51
C SER A 76 4.59 4.08 4.69
N LEU A 77 3.36 4.33 5.14
CA LEU A 77 2.13 3.99 4.42
C LEU A 77 1.72 5.07 3.41
N ILE A 78 2.41 6.22 3.40
CA ILE A 78 2.16 7.28 2.42
C ILE A 78 3.21 7.18 1.29
N PRO A 79 2.79 7.26 0.02
CA PRO A 79 3.74 7.33 -1.09
C PRO A 79 4.65 8.56 -1.00
N GLY A 80 5.96 8.34 -1.04
CA GLY A 80 6.95 9.41 -0.87
C GLY A 80 6.85 10.52 -1.92
N ASN A 81 7.26 11.73 -1.54
CA ASN A 81 7.11 12.98 -2.32
C ASN A 81 7.97 13.08 -3.59
N ASN A 82 8.58 11.98 -4.05
CA ASN A 82 9.32 11.99 -5.31
C ASN A 82 8.31 12.20 -6.47
N PRO A 83 8.52 13.19 -7.36
CA PRO A 83 7.61 13.44 -8.49
C PRO A 83 7.42 12.24 -9.43
N ARG A 84 8.36 11.31 -9.46
CA ARG A 84 8.30 10.05 -10.23
C ARG A 84 7.75 8.87 -9.45
N ASN A 85 7.29 9.08 -8.21
CA ASN A 85 6.62 8.02 -7.47
C ASN A 85 5.27 7.70 -8.14
N LEU A 86 5.22 6.52 -8.77
CA LEU A 86 4.07 6.04 -9.53
C LEU A 86 2.77 6.04 -8.70
N GLN A 87 2.83 5.50 -7.49
CA GLN A 87 1.66 5.42 -6.59
C GLN A 87 1.18 6.81 -6.19
N ARG A 88 2.10 7.72 -5.85
CA ARG A 88 1.75 9.10 -5.50
C ARG A 88 1.07 9.81 -6.67
N ARG A 89 1.63 9.72 -7.89
CA ARG A 89 1.03 10.31 -9.10
C ARG A 89 -0.38 9.78 -9.31
N HIS A 90 -0.55 8.46 -9.23
CA HIS A 90 -1.85 7.82 -9.38
C HIS A 90 -2.88 8.35 -8.39
N TYR A 91 -2.55 8.41 -7.10
CA TYR A 91 -3.48 8.94 -6.09
C TYR A 91 -3.76 10.45 -6.25
N ILE A 92 -2.78 11.25 -6.66
CA ILE A 92 -3.01 12.66 -6.96
C ILE A 92 -3.96 12.81 -8.17
N ASP A 93 -3.79 11.99 -9.20
CA ASP A 93 -4.68 11.97 -10.37
C ASP A 93 -6.11 11.55 -9.97
N LEU A 94 -6.24 10.56 -9.10
CA LEU A 94 -7.53 10.14 -8.53
C LEU A 94 -8.19 11.27 -7.73
N LEU A 95 -7.45 11.92 -6.83
CA LEU A 95 -7.94 13.05 -6.05
C LEU A 95 -8.35 14.22 -6.95
N ARG A 96 -7.58 14.50 -8.01
CA ARG A 96 -7.90 15.53 -9.00
C ARG A 96 -9.20 15.20 -9.73
N ALA A 97 -9.37 13.96 -10.17
CA ALA A 97 -10.58 13.50 -10.84
C ALA A 97 -11.82 13.60 -9.94
N GLN A 98 -11.69 13.24 -8.66
CA GLN A 98 -12.78 13.34 -7.67
C GLN A 98 -13.15 14.79 -7.32
N GLN A 99 -12.16 15.69 -7.22
CA GLN A 99 -12.37 17.08 -6.81
C GLN A 99 -12.67 18.03 -7.96
N GLY A 100 -12.38 17.63 -9.20
CA GLY A 100 -12.46 18.49 -10.38
C GLY A 100 -11.44 19.64 -10.38
N ARG A 101 -10.41 19.58 -9.53
CA ARG A 101 -9.35 20.60 -9.38
C ARG A 101 -8.08 19.99 -8.78
N GLU A 102 -6.97 20.72 -8.86
CA GLU A 102 -5.71 20.30 -8.25
C GLU A 102 -5.85 20.17 -6.72
N PRO A 103 -5.43 19.04 -6.12
CA PRO A 103 -5.37 18.91 -4.66
C PRO A 103 -4.43 19.96 -4.05
N ALA A 104 -4.83 20.54 -2.91
CA ALA A 104 -4.00 21.53 -2.23
C ALA A 104 -2.72 20.86 -1.67
N PRO A 105 -1.53 21.45 -1.81
CA PRO A 105 -0.31 20.84 -1.26
C PRO A 105 -0.34 20.81 0.28
N GLY A 106 0.48 19.93 0.85
CA GLY A 106 0.69 19.85 2.30
C GLY A 106 -0.28 18.91 3.01
N LEU A 107 -0.56 19.23 4.29
CA LEU A 107 -1.20 18.35 5.27
C LEU A 107 -2.48 17.67 4.75
N ASP A 108 -3.38 18.46 4.15
CA ASP A 108 -4.68 17.96 3.67
C ASP A 108 -4.52 16.89 2.60
N THR A 109 -3.52 17.01 1.73
CA THR A 109 -3.24 15.99 0.72
C THR A 109 -2.56 14.78 1.33
N GLU A 110 -1.58 14.93 2.22
CA GLU A 110 -0.94 13.78 2.87
C GLU A 110 -1.95 12.95 3.68
N TRP A 111 -2.87 13.61 4.38
CA TRP A 111 -3.95 12.92 5.08
C TRP A 111 -4.87 12.16 4.12
N ARG A 112 -5.26 12.79 3.00
CA ARG A 112 -6.08 12.12 1.97
C ARG A 112 -5.38 10.92 1.37
N LEU A 113 -4.09 11.05 1.06
CA LEU A 113 -3.28 9.93 0.58
C LEU A 113 -3.23 8.79 1.60
N LEU A 114 -3.12 9.10 2.89
CA LEU A 114 -3.14 8.10 3.95
C LEU A 114 -4.49 7.39 4.04
N VAL A 115 -5.62 8.09 4.09
CA VAL A 115 -6.93 7.43 4.25
C VAL A 115 -7.40 6.73 2.97
N THR A 116 -6.88 7.13 1.80
CA THR A 116 -7.16 6.46 0.52
C THR A 116 -6.24 5.25 0.30
N GLY A 117 -4.93 5.36 0.54
CA GLY A 117 -3.95 4.33 0.19
C GLY A 117 -3.22 3.67 1.38
N GLY A 118 -3.59 3.99 2.61
CA GLY A 118 -2.93 3.52 3.84
C GLY A 118 -3.33 2.13 4.29
N HIS A 119 -3.95 1.32 3.42
CA HIS A 119 -4.39 -0.05 3.72
C HIS A 119 -4.00 -1.02 2.62
N GLY A 120 -3.71 -2.27 2.99
CA GLY A 120 -3.16 -3.37 2.19
C GLY A 120 -1.63 -3.38 2.09
N GLY A 121 -0.97 -2.39 2.72
CA GLY A 121 0.47 -2.16 2.62
C GLY A 121 1.33 -3.15 3.37
N ILE A 122 2.63 -2.84 3.46
CA ILE A 122 3.59 -3.69 4.16
C ILE A 122 3.21 -3.80 5.64
N GLY A 123 3.24 -5.03 6.15
CA GLY A 123 2.83 -5.34 7.51
C GLY A 123 1.33 -5.52 7.62
N HIS A 124 0.77 -5.13 8.76
CA HIS A 124 -0.61 -5.43 9.11
C HIS A 124 -1.51 -4.23 9.35
N ILE A 125 -0.95 -3.02 9.35
CA ILE A 125 -1.69 -1.80 9.67
C ILE A 125 -2.43 -1.33 8.44
N ASP A 126 -3.74 -1.12 8.62
CA ASP A 126 -4.62 -0.50 7.65
C ASP A 126 -5.24 0.77 8.23
N VAL A 127 -5.22 1.85 7.46
CA VAL A 127 -5.84 3.12 7.82
C VAL A 127 -7.01 3.42 6.89
N PHE A 128 -8.16 3.73 7.49
CA PHE A 128 -9.40 4.06 6.78
C PHE A 128 -9.99 5.37 7.28
N SER A 129 -10.83 6.02 6.47
CA SER A 129 -11.55 7.23 6.88
C SER A 129 -12.53 6.98 8.04
N ASP A 130 -13.12 5.78 8.09
CA ASP A 130 -14.15 5.40 9.05
C ASP A 130 -14.36 3.88 9.05
N ASP A 131 -15.13 3.40 10.02
CA ASP A 131 -15.40 1.98 10.24
C ASP A 131 -16.24 1.35 9.11
N ILE A 132 -17.08 2.14 8.43
CA ILE A 132 -17.90 1.65 7.31
C ILE A 132 -16.98 1.31 6.14
N THR A 133 -16.03 2.19 5.84
CA THR A 133 -15.03 2.01 4.78
C THR A 133 -14.15 0.80 5.08
N ALA A 134 -13.67 0.67 6.33
CA ALA A 134 -12.90 -0.49 6.76
C ALA A 134 -13.68 -1.80 6.59
N GLN A 135 -14.92 -1.85 7.08
CA GLN A 135 -15.76 -3.04 6.98
C GLN A 135 -16.03 -3.44 5.53
N ASN A 136 -16.30 -2.47 4.65
CA ASN A 136 -16.52 -2.70 3.23
C ASN A 136 -15.27 -3.28 2.55
N TRP A 137 -14.08 -2.76 2.88
CA TRP A 137 -12.80 -3.26 2.37
C TRP A 137 -12.61 -4.75 2.68
N TYR A 138 -12.87 -5.17 3.91
CA TYR A 138 -12.68 -6.57 4.31
C TYR A 138 -13.83 -7.52 3.94
N GLN A 139 -14.85 -7.08 3.20
CA GLN A 139 -15.93 -8.00 2.82
C GLN A 139 -15.43 -9.02 1.78
N PRO A 140 -15.69 -10.34 1.98
CA PRO A 140 -15.29 -11.38 1.03
C PRO A 140 -15.79 -11.16 -0.41
N ASN A 141 -16.89 -10.44 -0.57
CA ASN A 141 -17.51 -10.16 -1.87
C ASN A 141 -17.03 -8.85 -2.53
N ALA A 142 -16.22 -8.04 -1.85
CA ALA A 142 -15.63 -6.85 -2.48
C ALA A 142 -14.66 -7.27 -3.59
N HIS A 143 -13.87 -8.32 -3.37
CA HIS A 143 -12.87 -8.80 -4.32
C HIS A 143 -13.43 -9.66 -5.47
N SER A 144 -14.51 -10.42 -5.25
CA SER A 144 -15.15 -11.24 -6.31
C SER A 144 -15.92 -10.40 -7.35
N GLN A 145 -16.29 -9.16 -7.03
CA GLN A 145 -16.79 -8.20 -8.02
C GLN A 145 -15.66 -7.65 -8.91
N HIS A 146 -14.42 -7.60 -8.41
CA HIS A 146 -13.24 -7.13 -9.14
C HIS A 146 -12.67 -8.20 -10.09
N GLU A 147 -12.77 -9.49 -9.75
CA GLU A 147 -12.41 -10.62 -10.65
C GLU A 147 -13.20 -10.61 -11.97
N LEU A 148 -14.45 -10.14 -11.95
CA LEU A 148 -15.28 -9.99 -13.15
C LEU A 148 -14.84 -8.80 -14.03
N MET A 149 -14.12 -7.82 -13.48
CA MET A 149 -13.70 -6.61 -14.19
C MET A 149 -12.31 -6.73 -14.85
N LEU A 150 -11.35 -7.42 -14.23
CA LEU A 150 -9.99 -7.58 -14.79
C LEU A 150 -9.91 -8.47 -16.04
N ASN A 151 -10.80 -9.46 -16.15
CA ASN A 151 -10.90 -10.33 -17.32
C ASN A 151 -11.53 -9.63 -18.54
N ALA A 152 -12.06 -8.42 -18.37
CA ALA A 152 -12.41 -7.58 -19.51
C ALA A 152 -11.11 -7.01 -20.09
N SER A 153 -10.85 -7.30 -21.37
CA SER A 153 -9.68 -6.85 -22.14
C SER A 153 -9.41 -5.33 -22.05
N GLY A 154 -10.41 -4.52 -21.67
CA GLY A 154 -10.27 -3.09 -21.41
C GLY A 154 -9.45 -2.74 -20.15
N ASN A 155 -9.58 -3.48 -19.04
CA ASN A 155 -8.96 -3.08 -17.76
C ASN A 155 -7.45 -3.36 -17.73
N ARG A 156 -7.03 -4.50 -18.31
CA ARG A 156 -5.61 -4.76 -18.59
C ARG A 156 -4.99 -3.65 -19.45
N SER A 157 -5.73 -3.16 -20.45
CA SER A 157 -5.28 -2.05 -21.28
C SER A 157 -5.14 -0.74 -20.49
N GLN A 158 -5.99 -0.48 -19.50
CA GLN A 158 -5.87 0.70 -18.64
C GLN A 158 -4.62 0.61 -17.76
N LEU A 159 -4.38 -0.54 -17.10
CA LEU A 159 -3.18 -0.74 -16.26
C LEU A 159 -1.89 -0.59 -17.08
N TRP A 160 -1.82 -1.21 -18.25
CA TRP A 160 -0.68 -1.05 -19.16
C TRP A 160 -0.55 0.40 -19.63
N GLY A 161 -1.66 1.08 -19.93
CA GLY A 161 -1.66 2.50 -20.29
C GLY A 161 -1.10 3.38 -19.17
N MET A 162 -1.54 3.16 -17.93
CA MET A 162 -1.01 3.85 -16.74
C MET A 162 0.48 3.59 -16.56
N LEU A 163 0.94 2.34 -16.68
CA LEU A 163 2.35 1.98 -16.52
C LEU A 163 3.22 2.61 -17.62
N LYS A 164 2.79 2.52 -18.88
CA LYS A 164 3.49 3.15 -20.00
C LYS A 164 3.54 4.67 -19.85
N HIS A 165 2.44 5.29 -19.42
CA HIS A 165 2.39 6.72 -19.17
C HIS A 165 3.30 7.17 -18.03
N ASN A 166 3.27 6.46 -16.90
CA ASN A 166 3.95 6.92 -15.69
C ASN A 166 5.40 6.44 -15.57
N VAL A 167 5.79 5.36 -16.24
CA VAL A 167 7.14 4.77 -16.18
C VAL A 167 7.94 5.03 -17.45
N LEU A 168 7.32 4.89 -18.63
CA LEU A 168 8.00 5.06 -19.91
C LEU A 168 7.79 6.47 -20.51
N ASP A 169 7.07 7.34 -19.80
CA ASP A 169 6.68 8.68 -20.27
C ASP A 169 5.98 8.66 -21.64
N GLU A 170 5.26 7.57 -21.95
CA GLU A 170 4.48 7.46 -23.19
C GLU A 170 3.16 8.24 -23.09
N ASN A 171 2.76 8.90 -24.18
CA ASN A 171 1.46 9.59 -24.25
C ASN A 171 0.31 8.61 -24.50
N VAL A 172 0.06 7.73 -23.52
CA VAL A 172 -1.06 6.79 -23.52
C VAL A 172 -2.12 7.28 -22.54
N GLU A 173 -3.35 7.46 -23.03
CA GLU A 173 -4.48 7.82 -22.17
C GLU A 173 -4.93 6.64 -21.31
N PHE A 174 -5.23 6.91 -20.04
CA PHE A 174 -5.84 5.96 -19.11
C PHE A 174 -6.81 6.69 -18.17
N ASN A 175 -7.75 5.95 -17.60
CA ASN A 175 -8.67 6.48 -16.59
C ASN A 175 -8.23 6.03 -15.18
N PRO A 176 -7.80 6.96 -14.30
CA PRO A 176 -7.36 6.60 -12.95
C PRO A 176 -8.47 5.98 -12.09
N GLN A 177 -9.75 6.30 -12.34
CA GLN A 177 -10.86 5.70 -11.60
C GLN A 177 -11.00 4.21 -11.92
N ILE A 178 -10.82 3.82 -13.20
CA ILE A 178 -10.87 2.41 -13.60
C ILE A 178 -9.70 1.65 -12.97
N ILE A 179 -8.51 2.27 -12.84
CA ILE A 179 -7.38 1.64 -12.15
C ILE A 179 -7.69 1.39 -10.68
N GLU A 180 -8.25 2.38 -9.97
CA GLU A 180 -8.65 2.24 -8.58
C GLU A 180 -9.71 1.15 -8.43
N GLU A 181 -10.71 1.11 -9.31
CA GLU A 181 -11.72 0.03 -9.38
C GLU A 181 -11.15 -1.33 -9.81
N THR A 182 -9.91 -1.38 -10.29
CA THR A 182 -9.30 -2.60 -10.86
C THR A 182 -8.26 -3.18 -9.95
N LEU A 183 -7.45 -2.35 -9.30
CA LEU A 183 -6.39 -2.78 -8.38
C LEU A 183 -6.77 -2.55 -6.92
N GLY A 184 -7.88 -1.86 -6.66
CA GLY A 184 -8.11 -1.23 -5.38
C GLY A 184 -7.09 -0.13 -5.12
N PRO A 185 -7.18 0.52 -3.95
CA PRO A 185 -6.09 1.33 -3.44
C PRO A 185 -4.83 0.48 -3.39
N THR A 186 -3.82 0.87 -4.19
CA THR A 186 -2.52 0.20 -4.22
C THR A 186 -1.61 0.77 -3.13
N PRO A 187 -1.41 0.07 -2.02
CA PRO A 187 -0.80 0.65 -0.85
C PRO A 187 0.64 1.06 -1.08
N SER A 188 1.09 2.07 -0.32
CA SER A 188 2.45 2.57 -0.42
C SER A 188 3.48 1.50 -0.08
N VAL A 189 4.47 1.34 -0.96
CA VAL A 189 5.73 0.71 -0.59
C VAL A 189 6.84 1.71 -0.86
N GLY A 190 7.59 2.06 0.19
CA GLY A 190 8.73 2.97 0.06
C GLY A 190 9.79 2.47 -0.92
N GLY A 191 10.57 3.39 -1.49
CA GLY A 191 11.72 3.08 -2.35
C GLY A 191 11.75 3.89 -3.65
N MET A 192 12.91 3.89 -4.31
CA MET A 192 13.15 4.73 -5.50
C MET A 192 12.63 4.11 -6.80
N ILE A 193 12.54 2.78 -6.89
CA ILE A 193 12.05 2.06 -8.06
C ILE A 193 10.51 2.06 -8.05
N PRO A 194 9.83 2.37 -9.17
CA PRO A 194 8.38 2.24 -9.29
C PRO A 194 7.93 0.83 -8.92
N LYS A 195 6.88 0.74 -8.11
CA LYS A 195 6.36 -0.55 -7.65
C LYS A 195 4.87 -0.49 -7.37
N LEU A 196 4.24 -1.64 -7.44
CA LEU A 196 2.84 -1.88 -7.12
C LEU A 196 2.74 -3.10 -6.21
N LEU A 197 1.68 -3.13 -5.39
CA LEU A 197 1.28 -4.33 -4.67
C LEU A 197 0.11 -4.93 -5.45
N VAL A 198 0.23 -6.19 -5.84
CA VAL A 198 -0.74 -6.93 -6.64
C VAL A 198 -0.69 -8.41 -6.24
N SER A 199 -1.69 -9.19 -6.65
CA SER A 199 -1.59 -10.64 -6.61
C SER A 199 -1.32 -11.20 -8.02
N MET A 200 -0.70 -12.38 -8.07
CA MET A 200 -0.40 -13.11 -9.31
C MET A 200 -0.75 -14.58 -9.19
N ASN A 201 -1.24 -15.18 -10.28
CA ASN A 201 -1.37 -16.62 -10.38
C ASN A 201 -0.17 -17.21 -11.13
N PRO A 202 0.76 -17.92 -10.45
CA PRO A 202 1.94 -18.47 -11.11
C PRO A 202 1.61 -19.61 -12.09
N ASN A 203 0.39 -20.16 -12.05
CA ASN A 203 -0.05 -21.24 -12.93
C ASN A 203 -0.63 -20.73 -14.27
N GLU A 204 -0.82 -19.42 -14.42
CA GLU A 204 -1.35 -18.85 -15.67
C GLU A 204 -0.27 -18.71 -16.74
N THR A 205 -0.66 -18.98 -18.00
CA THR A 205 0.25 -18.84 -19.16
C THR A 205 0.41 -17.39 -19.59
N ALA A 206 -0.61 -16.56 -19.40
CA ALA A 206 -0.55 -15.13 -19.63
C ALA A 206 -0.18 -14.41 -18.32
N VAL A 207 0.67 -13.38 -18.41
CA VAL A 207 1.03 -12.56 -17.24
C VAL A 207 -0.15 -11.65 -16.92
N ASN A 208 -0.97 -12.02 -15.94
CA ASN A 208 -2.04 -11.19 -15.39
C ASN A 208 -1.69 -10.71 -13.98
N PHE A 209 -2.17 -9.51 -13.65
CA PHE A 209 -2.07 -8.94 -12.30
C PHE A 209 -3.49 -8.75 -11.76
N TYR A 210 -3.65 -9.07 -10.48
CA TYR A 210 -4.91 -9.01 -9.76
C TYR A 210 -4.82 -8.01 -8.60
N PRO A 211 -5.95 -7.51 -8.07
CA PRO A 211 -5.93 -6.67 -6.88
C PRO A 211 -5.27 -7.44 -5.73
N PRO A 212 -4.62 -6.77 -4.76
CA PRO A 212 -4.13 -7.42 -3.55
C PRO A 212 -5.22 -8.22 -2.83
N ASP A 213 -4.79 -9.22 -2.06
CA ASP A 213 -5.65 -10.13 -1.29
C ASP A 213 -6.63 -10.95 -2.17
N THR A 214 -6.33 -11.13 -3.48
CA THR A 214 -7.13 -12.02 -4.36
C THR A 214 -6.99 -13.49 -3.93
N PRO A 215 -8.10 -14.21 -3.73
CA PRO A 215 -8.07 -15.63 -3.35
C PRO A 215 -7.25 -16.48 -4.31
N ASP A 216 -6.58 -17.51 -3.77
CA ASP A 216 -5.77 -18.49 -4.51
C ASP A 216 -4.57 -17.93 -5.31
N ASN A 217 -4.31 -16.63 -5.21
CA ASN A 217 -3.18 -15.96 -5.85
C ASN A 217 -2.05 -15.65 -4.85
N THR A 218 -0.84 -15.51 -5.39
CA THR A 218 0.35 -15.12 -4.63
C THR A 218 0.44 -13.60 -4.53
N GLU A 219 0.56 -13.10 -3.30
CA GLU A 219 0.80 -11.69 -2.99
C GLU A 219 2.23 -11.28 -3.38
N VAL A 220 2.38 -10.25 -4.24
CA VAL A 220 3.69 -9.82 -4.73
C VAL A 220 3.90 -8.30 -4.65
N VAL A 221 5.15 -7.92 -4.42
CA VAL A 221 5.66 -6.59 -4.75
C VAL A 221 6.12 -6.61 -6.20
N LEU A 222 5.35 -5.99 -7.09
CA LEU A 222 5.68 -5.86 -8.50
C LEU A 222 6.57 -4.64 -8.71
N LYS A 223 7.87 -4.85 -8.90
CA LYS A 223 8.82 -3.80 -9.26
C LYS A 223 8.84 -3.61 -10.77
N ILE A 224 8.87 -2.37 -11.21
CA ILE A 224 8.83 -2.01 -12.64
C ILE A 224 10.13 -1.29 -13.00
N GLU A 225 10.82 -1.74 -14.04
CA GLU A 225 12.11 -1.17 -14.44
C GLU A 225 11.89 0.22 -15.05
N PRO A 226 12.49 1.28 -14.48
CA PRO A 226 12.48 2.58 -15.11
C PRO A 226 13.50 2.61 -16.28
N PRO A 227 13.23 3.37 -17.35
CA PRO A 227 14.08 3.41 -18.54
C PRO A 227 15.50 3.94 -18.24
N GLU A 228 15.66 4.77 -17.20
CA GLU A 228 16.96 5.32 -16.81
C GLU A 228 17.92 4.28 -16.20
N TYR A 229 17.40 3.15 -15.72
CA TYR A 229 18.18 2.10 -15.06
C TYR A 229 17.95 0.73 -15.71
N SER A 230 18.28 0.63 -17.00
CA SER A 230 18.15 -0.63 -17.75
C SER A 230 18.98 -1.76 -17.13
N GLY A 231 18.36 -2.92 -16.93
CA GLY A 231 18.98 -4.12 -16.35
C GLY A 231 19.02 -4.12 -14.82
N LEU A 232 18.41 -3.12 -14.17
CA LEU A 232 18.33 -3.06 -12.71
C LEU A 232 17.56 -4.24 -12.12
N LEU A 233 16.47 -4.65 -12.78
CA LEU A 233 15.69 -5.80 -12.29
C LEU A 233 16.40 -7.13 -12.53
N ASP A 234 17.17 -7.23 -13.61
CA ASP A 234 18.02 -8.40 -13.88
C ASP A 234 19.16 -8.51 -12.84
N LEU A 235 19.75 -7.37 -12.46
CA LEU A 235 20.73 -7.30 -11.39
C LEU A 235 20.13 -7.71 -10.05
N GLU A 236 18.92 -7.26 -9.73
CA GLU A 236 18.25 -7.65 -8.48
C GLU A 236 17.94 -9.16 -8.46
N ALA A 237 17.43 -9.72 -9.55
CA ALA A 237 17.21 -11.17 -9.69
C ALA A 237 18.51 -11.97 -9.47
N LEU A 238 19.61 -11.56 -10.11
CA LEU A 238 20.92 -12.18 -9.92
C LEU A 238 21.38 -12.10 -8.45
N CYS A 239 21.14 -10.97 -7.79
CA CYS A 239 21.45 -10.86 -6.36
C CYS A 239 20.64 -11.85 -5.53
N LEU A 240 19.32 -11.99 -5.78
CA LEU A 240 18.49 -12.98 -5.07
C LEU A 240 19.02 -14.41 -5.28
N ASP A 241 19.40 -14.77 -6.50
CA ASP A 241 20.00 -16.08 -6.81
C ASP A 241 21.30 -16.33 -6.03
N ILE A 242 22.20 -15.35 -5.99
CA ILE A 242 23.47 -15.46 -5.27
C ILE A 242 23.23 -15.63 -3.77
N HIS A 243 22.27 -14.91 -3.19
CA HIS A 243 21.91 -15.05 -1.78
C HIS A 243 21.31 -16.43 -1.51
N GLN A 244 20.42 -16.92 -2.36
CA GLN A 244 19.85 -18.26 -2.24
C GLN A 244 20.94 -19.34 -2.32
N GLN A 245 21.85 -19.25 -3.28
CA GLN A 245 22.99 -20.17 -3.44
C GLN A 245 23.94 -20.13 -2.24
N SER A 246 24.00 -18.99 -1.55
CA SER A 246 24.79 -18.81 -0.33
C SER A 246 24.07 -19.28 0.94
N GLY A 247 22.84 -19.80 0.83
CA GLY A 247 22.07 -20.34 1.94
C GLY A 247 21.26 -19.32 2.73
N PHE A 248 21.06 -18.11 2.20
CA PHE A 248 20.14 -17.14 2.79
C PHE A 248 18.69 -17.49 2.45
N ASP A 249 17.78 -17.18 3.38
CA ASP A 249 16.34 -17.20 3.13
C ASP A 249 15.98 -15.96 2.31
N VAL A 250 15.43 -16.18 1.11
CA VAL A 250 15.06 -15.13 0.17
C VAL A 250 13.64 -15.40 -0.34
N PRO A 251 12.85 -14.35 -0.62
CA PRO A 251 11.52 -14.52 -1.18
C PRO A 251 11.60 -15.15 -2.57
N ASN A 252 10.58 -15.94 -2.92
CA ASN A 252 10.40 -16.36 -4.30
C ASN A 252 10.19 -15.13 -5.18
N TYR A 253 10.61 -15.22 -6.43
CA TYR A 253 10.46 -14.12 -7.36
C TYR A 253 10.28 -14.62 -8.79
N GLN A 254 9.72 -13.75 -9.65
CA GLN A 254 9.56 -14.00 -11.08
C GLN A 254 9.99 -12.76 -11.87
N ARG A 255 10.94 -12.97 -12.79
CA ARG A 255 11.37 -11.95 -13.76
C ARG A 255 10.50 -12.04 -15.02
N ILE A 256 9.94 -10.91 -15.46
CA ILE A 256 8.91 -10.87 -16.51
C ILE A 256 9.18 -9.74 -17.50
N ASP A 257 9.21 -10.06 -18.80
CA ASP A 257 9.22 -9.08 -19.88
C ASP A 257 7.90 -9.16 -20.66
N ASN A 258 7.17 -8.05 -20.75
CA ASN A 258 5.88 -8.03 -21.43
C ASN A 258 5.55 -6.65 -22.01
N ASP A 259 5.23 -6.59 -23.30
CA ASP A 259 4.80 -5.38 -24.03
C ASP A 259 5.69 -4.13 -23.83
N GLY A 260 7.01 -4.34 -23.76
CA GLY A 260 8.01 -3.28 -23.56
C GLY A 260 8.23 -2.86 -22.10
N LEU A 261 7.44 -3.40 -21.17
CA LEU A 261 7.64 -3.26 -19.74
C LEU A 261 8.43 -4.44 -19.19
N LYS A 262 9.26 -4.16 -18.19
CA LYS A 262 10.04 -5.17 -17.48
C LYS A 262 9.68 -5.14 -16.01
N PHE A 263 9.41 -6.31 -15.47
CA PHE A 263 8.97 -6.48 -14.09
C PHE A 263 9.81 -7.52 -13.34
N LEU A 264 9.84 -7.33 -12.02
CA LEU A 264 10.31 -8.30 -11.04
C LEU A 264 9.22 -8.40 -9.98
N ALA A 265 8.47 -9.50 -10.01
CA ALA A 265 7.48 -9.81 -9.00
C ALA A 265 8.17 -10.55 -7.86
N VAL A 266 8.18 -9.98 -6.67
CA VAL A 266 8.79 -10.60 -5.48
C VAL A 266 7.69 -10.96 -4.49
N GLU A 267 7.62 -12.23 -4.08
CA GLU A 267 6.62 -12.70 -3.12
C GLU A 267 6.74 -11.93 -1.80
N ARG A 268 5.58 -11.51 -1.29
CA ARG A 268 5.46 -10.79 -0.03
C ARG A 268 5.67 -11.73 1.14
N PHE A 269 6.75 -11.52 1.87
CA PHE A 269 7.03 -12.26 3.12
C PHE A 269 6.29 -11.68 4.35
N ASP A 270 5.56 -10.56 4.18
CA ASP A 270 4.64 -10.01 5.18
C ASP A 270 3.20 -10.54 5.02
N ARG A 271 3.04 -11.57 4.18
CA ARG A 271 1.79 -12.31 3.95
C ARG A 271 2.11 -13.80 4.07
N GLN A 272 1.36 -14.51 4.92
CA GLN A 272 1.54 -15.94 5.12
C GLN A 272 0.18 -16.63 5.17
N GLN A 273 -0.11 -17.47 4.18
CA GLN A 273 -1.37 -18.23 4.09
C GLN A 273 -2.63 -17.33 4.21
N GLY A 274 -2.60 -16.16 3.57
CA GLY A 274 -3.67 -15.16 3.62
C GLY A 274 -3.76 -14.37 4.94
N ILE A 275 -2.82 -14.58 5.87
CA ILE A 275 -2.72 -13.83 7.12
C ILE A 275 -1.62 -12.77 6.99
N ARG A 276 -1.86 -11.60 7.55
CA ARG A 276 -0.89 -10.49 7.58
C ARG A 276 0.10 -10.69 8.71
N VAL A 277 1.38 -10.47 8.43
CA VAL A 277 2.45 -10.57 9.43
C VAL A 277 2.79 -9.17 9.94
N PRO A 278 2.86 -8.93 11.27
CA PRO A 278 3.34 -7.67 11.82
C PRO A 278 4.74 -7.35 11.27
N MET A 279 4.86 -6.22 10.59
CA MET A 279 6.12 -5.78 9.99
C MET A 279 6.13 -4.27 9.85
N GLU A 280 7.27 -3.66 10.15
CA GLU A 280 7.52 -2.26 9.86
C GLU A 280 8.97 -2.03 9.47
N SER A 281 9.23 -0.93 8.77
CA SER A 281 10.58 -0.52 8.43
C SER A 281 11.27 0.15 9.62
N LEU A 282 12.61 0.06 9.69
CA LEU A 282 13.38 0.84 10.67
C LEU A 282 13.09 2.35 10.55
N PHE A 283 12.79 2.83 9.33
CA PHE A 283 12.39 4.21 9.09
C PHE A 283 11.10 4.58 9.85
N SER A 284 10.08 3.71 9.83
CA SER A 284 8.87 3.88 10.65
C SER A 284 9.24 3.97 12.13
N VAL A 285 10.05 3.03 12.64
CA VAL A 285 10.43 2.96 14.06
C VAL A 285 11.13 4.23 14.56
N ILE A 286 12.02 4.82 13.75
CA ILE A 286 12.81 5.98 14.16
C ILE A 286 12.19 7.34 13.78
N ALA A 287 11.07 7.36 13.07
CA ALA A 287 10.40 8.61 12.72
C ALA A 287 9.89 9.32 13.99
N THR A 288 10.31 10.56 14.23
CA THR A 288 9.92 11.34 15.43
C THR A 288 9.86 12.81 15.11
#